data_AF-A0A529PTC3-F1
#
_entry.id   AF-A0A529PTC3-F1
#
_cell.length_a   1.000
_cell.length_b   1.000
_cell.length_c   1.000
_cell.angle_alpha   90.00
_cell.angle_beta   90.00
_cell.angle_gamma   90.00
#
_symmetry.space_group_name_H-M   'P 1'
#
loop_
_entity.id
_entity.type
_entity.pdbx_description
1 polymer ?
#
loop_
_entity_poly.entity_id
_entity_poly.type
_entity_poly.pdbx_seq_one_letter_code
_entity_poly.pdbx_strand_id
1 'polypeptide(L)' 'GAAAAIGEVTYANVFEGLTRIDDNGQVQPALAESWAVSDDGRAYTFKLHSGVKFHDGSAFSADDVKFSLD' A
#
# COMPACT_ATOMS: atom_id res chain seq x y z
N GLY A 1 15.84 14.52 -10.32
CA GLY A 1 16.80 14.19 -11.42
C GLY A 1 16.42 12.85 -12.00
N ALA A 2 16.49 12.68 -13.32
CA ALA A 2 15.92 11.53 -14.04
C ALA A 2 16.30 10.14 -13.48
N ALA A 3 17.44 10.00 -12.81
CA ALA A 3 17.88 8.77 -12.12
C ALA A 3 17.04 8.39 -10.88
N ALA A 4 16.47 9.37 -10.15
CA ALA A 4 15.56 9.10 -9.03
C ALA A 4 14.19 8.63 -9.54
N ALA A 5 13.73 9.20 -10.66
CA ALA A 5 12.44 8.88 -11.26
C ALA A 5 12.39 7.45 -11.82
N ILE A 6 13.48 6.92 -12.41
CA ILE A 6 13.51 5.53 -12.90
C ILE A 6 13.49 4.48 -11.78
N GLY A 7 14.13 4.77 -10.63
CA GLY A 7 14.04 3.90 -9.45
C GLY A 7 12.61 3.87 -8.89
N GLU A 8 11.98 5.03 -8.79
CA GLU A 8 10.61 5.21 -8.30
C GLU A 8 9.57 4.53 -9.21
N VAL A 9 9.71 4.67 -10.54
CA VAL A 9 8.82 4.00 -11.51
C VAL A 9 8.97 2.48 -11.46
N THR A 10 10.20 1.96 -11.34
CA THR A 10 10.41 0.51 -11.25
C THR A 10 9.85 -0.05 -9.94
N TYR A 11 10.02 0.66 -8.83
CA TYR A 11 9.42 0.30 -7.54
C TYR A 11 7.90 0.25 -7.61
N ALA A 12 7.26 1.25 -8.21
CA ALA A 12 5.79 1.29 -8.37
C ALA A 12 5.25 0.19 -9.30
N ASN A 13 6.08 -0.33 -10.22
CA ASN A 13 5.68 -1.44 -11.10
C ASN A 13 5.78 -2.81 -10.42
N VAL A 14 6.60 -2.95 -9.38
CA VAL A 14 6.89 -4.23 -8.72
C VAL A 14 6.18 -4.34 -7.37
N PHE A 15 6.07 -3.23 -6.65
CA PHE A 15 5.50 -3.14 -5.32
C PHE A 15 4.26 -2.25 -5.32
N GLU A 16 3.26 -2.64 -4.53
CA GLU A 16 2.08 -1.83 -4.28
C GLU A 16 1.95 -1.58 -2.77
N GLY A 17 1.65 -0.34 -2.38
CA GLY A 17 1.40 0.02 -0.99
C GLY A 17 -0.05 -0.21 -0.56
N LEU A 18 -0.34 0.01 0.74
CA LEU A 18 -1.73 0.02 1.22
C LEU A 18 -2.55 1.16 0.60
N THR A 19 -1.90 2.29 0.34
CA THR A 19 -2.48 3.47 -0.29
C THR A 19 -1.57 3.95 -1.41
N ARG A 20 -2.12 4.73 -2.34
CA ARG A 20 -1.35 5.49 -3.34
C ARG A 20 -1.77 6.95 -3.34
N ILE A 21 -0.95 7.82 -3.92
CA ILE A 21 -1.28 9.23 -4.14
C ILE A 21 -1.66 9.40 -5.61
N ASP A 22 -2.79 10.04 -5.90
CA ASP A 22 -3.18 10.37 -7.27
C ASP A 22 -2.54 11.68 -7.77
N ASP A 23 -2.78 12.01 -9.04
CA ASP A 23 -2.23 13.21 -9.69
C ASP A 23 -2.69 14.53 -9.03
N ASN A 24 -3.75 14.49 -8.22
CA ASN A 24 -4.26 15.62 -7.46
C ASN A 24 -3.69 15.69 -6.03
N GLY A 25 -2.77 14.78 -5.68
CA GLY A 25 -2.17 14.70 -4.35
C GLY A 25 -3.09 14.07 -3.30
N GLN A 26 -4.18 13.43 -3.70
CA GLN A 26 -5.12 12.80 -2.76
C GLN A 26 -4.72 11.35 -2.47
N VAL A 27 -4.93 10.93 -1.23
CA VAL A 27 -4.71 9.54 -0.82
C VAL A 27 -5.84 8.67 -1.35
N GLN A 28 -5.50 7.63 -2.10
CA GLN A 28 -6.42 6.69 -2.71
C GLN A 28 -6.16 5.25 -2.23
N PRO A 29 -7.20 4.39 -2.19
CA PRO A 29 -7.09 2.96 -1.92
C PRO A 29 -6.15 2.25 -2.90
N ALA A 30 -5.31 1.34 -2.40
CA ALA A 30 -4.47 0.44 -3.20
C ALA A 30 -4.64 -1.00 -2.68
N LEU A 31 -3.67 -1.60 -1.97
CA LEU A 31 -3.86 -2.92 -1.34
C LEU A 31 -4.89 -2.90 -0.20
N ALA A 32 -5.13 -1.74 0.42
CA ALA A 32 -6.26 -1.53 1.31
C ALA A 32 -7.47 -1.04 0.52
N GLU A 33 -8.61 -1.70 0.69
CA GLU A 33 -9.92 -1.32 0.16
C GLU A 33 -10.42 -0.03 0.81
N SER A 34 -10.17 0.13 2.11
CA SER A 34 -10.56 1.30 2.90
C SER A 34 -9.77 1.36 4.21
N TRP A 35 -9.80 2.51 4.89
CA TRP A 35 -9.31 2.62 6.26
C TRP A 35 -10.17 3.54 7.11
N ALA A 36 -10.15 3.31 8.42
CA ALA A 36 -10.72 4.19 9.43
C ALA A 36 -9.61 4.76 10.30
N VAL A 37 -9.79 6.01 10.74
CA VAL A 37 -8.85 6.71 11.63
C VAL A 37 -9.57 6.99 12.95
N SER A 38 -8.91 6.74 14.07
CA SER A 38 -9.46 7.08 15.40
C SER A 38 -9.61 8.59 15.56
N ASP A 39 -10.49 9.00 16.48
CA ASP A 39 -10.77 10.41 16.76
C ASP A 39 -9.50 11.20 17.17
N ASP A 40 -8.54 10.53 17.82
CA ASP A 40 -7.27 11.13 18.23
C ASP A 40 -6.16 11.08 17.15
N GLY A 41 -6.47 10.48 15.99
CA GLY A 41 -5.56 10.37 14.85
C GLY A 41 -4.39 9.41 15.04
N ARG A 42 -4.39 8.59 16.10
CA ARG A 42 -3.24 7.73 16.46
C ARG A 42 -3.40 6.27 16.06
N ALA A 43 -4.62 5.83 15.75
CA ALA A 43 -4.88 4.48 15.28
C ALA A 43 -5.52 4.52 13.88
N TYR A 44 -4.95 3.71 12.99
CA TYR A 44 -5.45 3.49 11.64
C TYR A 44 -5.83 2.01 11.51
N THR A 45 -7.06 1.74 11.08
CA THR A 45 -7.55 0.38 10.82
C THR A 45 -7.77 0.21 9.33
N PHE A 46 -6.96 -0.63 8.68
CA PHE A 46 -7.04 -0.91 7.25
C PHE A 46 -7.87 -2.17 6.99
N LYS A 47 -8.76 -2.10 6.00
CA LYS A 47 -9.44 -3.25 5.41
C LYS A 47 -8.70 -3.63 4.13
N LEU A 48 -8.15 -4.83 4.07
CA LEU A 48 -7.34 -5.29 2.93
C LEU A 48 -8.22 -5.95 1.86
N HIS A 49 -7.79 -5.85 0.60
CA HIS A 49 -8.40 -6.61 -0.48
C HIS A 49 -8.20 -8.12 -0.29
N SER A 50 -9.26 -8.89 -0.48
CA SER A 50 -9.20 -10.36 -0.45
C SER A 50 -8.70 -10.94 -1.75
N GLY A 51 -7.93 -12.03 -1.69
CA GLY A 51 -7.51 -12.80 -2.86
C GLY A 51 -6.34 -12.19 -3.65
N VAL A 52 -5.71 -11.15 -3.11
CA VAL A 52 -4.45 -10.61 -3.65
C VAL A 52 -3.33 -11.63 -3.46
N LYS A 53 -2.45 -11.71 -4.45
CA LYS A 53 -1.28 -12.59 -4.45
C LYS A 53 -0.02 -11.81 -4.80
N PHE A 54 1.09 -12.24 -4.22
CA PHE A 54 2.41 -11.79 -4.64
C PHE A 54 2.80 -12.41 -5.98
N HIS A 55 3.84 -11.87 -6.61
CA HIS A 55 4.35 -12.35 -7.91
C HIS A 55 4.83 -13.80 -7.89
N ASP A 56 5.17 -14.35 -6.73
CA ASP A 56 5.53 -15.75 -6.54
C ASP A 56 4.32 -16.69 -6.34
N GLY A 57 3.11 -16.12 -6.28
CA GLY A 57 1.85 -16.84 -6.10
C GLY A 57 1.39 -17.03 -4.66
N SER A 58 2.18 -16.63 -3.67
CA SER A 58 1.76 -16.61 -2.25
C SER A 58 0.63 -15.60 -2.01
N ALA A 59 -0.20 -15.85 -1.00
CA ALA A 59 -1.34 -14.99 -0.69
C ALA A 59 -0.89 -13.77 0.14
N PHE A 60 -1.43 -12.60 -0.16
CA PHE A 60 -1.24 -11.40 0.64
C PHE A 60 -2.23 -11.35 1.81
N SER A 61 -1.75 -10.99 3.00
CA SER A 61 -2.51 -10.97 4.25
C SER A 61 -2.08 -9.82 5.18
N ALA A 62 -2.80 -9.67 6.30
CA ALA A 62 -2.45 -8.69 7.33
C ALA A 62 -1.10 -8.97 8.02
N ASP A 63 -0.64 -10.21 8.03
CA ASP A 63 0.66 -10.56 8.60
C ASP A 63 1.81 -9.98 7.77
N ASP A 64 1.67 -9.96 6.44
CA ASP A 64 2.67 -9.37 5.52
C ASP A 64 2.73 -7.84 5.66
N VAL A 65 1.57 -7.21 5.91
CA VAL A 65 1.48 -5.79 6.22
C VAL A 65 2.21 -5.48 7.53
N LYS A 66 1.93 -6.26 8.58
CA LYS A 66 2.59 -6.09 9.88
C LYS A 66 4.10 -6.25 9.74
N PHE A 67 4.55 -7.30 9.06
CA PHE A 67 5.98 -7.54 8.81
C PHE A 67 6.66 -6.37 8.10
N SER A 68 5.97 -5.69 7.19
CA SER A 68 6.53 -4.56 6.45
C SER A 68 6.64 -3.25 7.26
N LEU A 69 5.90 -3.14 8.37
CA LEU A 69 5.86 -1.94 9.23
C LEU A 69 6.71 -2.06 10.49
N ASP A 70 7.05 -3.29 10.90
CA ASP A 70 7.94 -3.59 12.03
C ASP A 70 9.42 -3.33 11.65
#